data_AF-A0AB34GUN7-F1
#
_entry.id   AF-A0AB34GUN7-F1
#
_cell.length_a   1.000
_cell.length_b   1.000
_cell.length_c   1.000
_cell.angle_alpha   90.00
_cell.angle_beta   90.00
_cell.angle_gamma   90.00
#
_symmetry.space_group_name_H-M   'P 1'
#
loop_
_entity.id
_entity.type
_entity.pdbx_description
1 polymer ?
#
loop_
_entity_poly.entity_id
_entity_poly.type
_entity_poly.pdbx_seq_one_letter_code
_entity_poly.pdbx_strand_id
1 'polypeptide(L)'
;MNKAEEIGNAYAVLSNPEKRKQYDLTGNEEQACNQQNNGRFNFHRGCEADITPEDLFNIFFGGGFPSGSVHSFSNGRAGYSNQHQHQHSGHEREEERGDGGFSVFIQLMPIIVLILVSLLSQLMVSNPPYSLYPRSGSGQTIKMQTENLGVVYYVNKDFKNEYKGMLLQKVEKSVEEDYVTNIRNNCWKERQQKTDMQYAAKVYHDERLRRKADALSMDNCKELERLTSIYKGG
;
A
#
# COMPACT_ATOMS: atom_id res chain seq x y z
N MET A 1 39.95 0.77 12.08
CA MET A 1 39.33 1.22 10.81
C MET A 1 38.75 0.01 10.11
N ASN A 2 37.44 0.02 9.91
CA ASN A 2 36.69 -1.14 9.46
C ASN A 2 36.80 -1.26 7.94
N LYS A 3 37.38 -2.36 7.45
CA LYS A 3 37.57 -2.61 6.00
C LYS A 3 36.28 -2.48 5.17
N ALA A 4 35.11 -2.67 5.79
CA ALA A 4 33.81 -2.50 5.14
C ALA A 4 33.53 -1.04 4.73
N GLU A 5 34.01 -0.08 5.51
CA GLU A 5 33.82 1.36 5.29
C GLU A 5 34.67 1.85 4.11
N GLU A 6 35.92 1.38 4.02
CA GLU A 6 36.83 1.67 2.91
C GLU A 6 36.30 1.12 1.58
N ILE A 7 35.73 -0.09 1.60
CA ILE A 7 35.15 -0.73 0.40
C ILE A 7 33.90 0.03 -0.05
N GLY A 8 33.07 0.49 0.89
CA GLY A 8 31.87 1.28 0.59
C GLY A 8 32.20 2.62 -0.08
N ASN A 9 33.17 3.36 0.47
CA ASN A 9 33.61 4.63 -0.09
C ASN A 9 34.26 4.47 -1.48
N ALA A 10 35.09 3.44 -1.68
CA ALA A 10 35.68 3.16 -2.99
C ALA A 10 34.61 2.85 -4.06
N TYR A 11 33.57 2.06 -3.71
CA TYR A 11 32.50 1.75 -4.64
C TYR A 11 31.64 2.98 -4.99
N ALA A 12 31.37 3.87 -4.03
CA ALA A 12 30.58 5.08 -4.26
C ALA A 12 31.27 6.08 -5.22
N VAL A 13 32.60 6.10 -5.24
CA VAL A 13 33.39 6.94 -6.15
C VAL A 13 33.53 6.30 -7.54
N LEU A 14 33.78 4.99 -7.60
CA LEU A 14 34.03 4.28 -8.87
C LEU A 14 32.76 3.89 -9.64
N SER A 15 31.61 3.78 -8.95
CA SER A 15 30.33 3.40 -9.59
C SER A 15 29.68 4.52 -10.40
N ASN A 16 30.09 5.77 -10.19
CA ASN A 16 29.59 6.91 -10.95
C ASN A 16 30.69 7.45 -11.90
N PRO A 17 30.48 7.47 -13.23
CA PRO A 17 31.48 7.91 -14.20
C PRO A 17 31.91 9.37 -14.04
N GLU A 18 31.04 10.24 -13.53
CA GLU A 18 31.36 11.65 -13.27
C GLU A 18 32.27 11.78 -12.04
N LYS A 19 31.95 11.07 -10.94
CA LYS A 19 32.76 11.08 -9.71
C LYS A 19 34.10 10.38 -9.90
N ARG A 20 34.15 9.29 -10.68
CA ARG A 20 35.39 8.63 -11.07
C ARG A 20 36.29 9.58 -11.84
N LYS A 21 35.75 10.30 -12.84
CA LYS A 21 36.52 11.28 -13.61
C LYS A 21 37.04 12.42 -12.73
N GLN A 22 36.27 12.85 -11.74
CA GLN A 22 36.66 13.88 -10.78
C GLN A 22 37.76 13.38 -9.82
N TYR A 23 37.69 12.13 -9.37
CA TYR A 23 38.74 11.49 -8.57
C TYR A 23 40.03 11.26 -9.36
N ASP A 24 39.92 10.81 -10.60
CA ASP A 24 41.04 10.60 -11.52
C ASP A 24 41.79 11.91 -11.84
N LEU A 25 41.10 13.06 -11.78
CA LEU A 25 41.70 14.38 -12.04
C LEU A 25 42.29 15.07 -10.80
N THR A 26 41.75 14.81 -9.61
CA THR A 26 42.04 15.63 -8.40
C THR A 26 42.78 14.86 -7.30
N GLY A 27 42.85 13.52 -7.38
CA GLY A 27 43.47 12.70 -6.33
C GLY A 27 42.72 12.79 -5.00
N ASN A 28 43.26 12.13 -3.96
CA ASN A 28 42.68 12.07 -2.61
C ASN A 28 42.81 13.38 -1.83
N GLU A 29 42.44 14.51 -2.43
CA GLU A 29 42.31 15.78 -1.75
C GLU A 29 40.87 15.93 -1.28
N GLU A 30 40.66 15.72 0.02
CA GLU A 30 39.44 16.14 0.72
C GLU A 30 39.23 17.63 0.46
N GLN A 31 38.24 17.97 -0.37
CA GLN A 31 37.88 19.35 -0.64
C GLN A 31 37.41 20.01 0.66
N ALA A 32 38.32 20.75 1.29
CA ALA A 32 38.01 21.72 2.31
C ALA A 32 36.96 22.69 1.75
N CYS A 33 35.73 22.58 2.23
CA CYS A 33 34.62 23.41 1.81
C CYS A 33 34.84 24.85 2.32
N ASN A 34 35.39 25.71 1.45
CA ASN A 34 35.37 27.16 1.63
C ASN A 34 33.92 27.64 1.63
N GLN A 35 33.47 28.12 2.78
CA GLN A 35 32.11 28.58 3.01
C GLN A 35 31.95 30.00 2.50
N GLN A 36 31.45 30.16 1.27
CA GLN A 36 31.00 31.45 0.76
C GLN A 36 29.47 31.54 0.90
N ASN A 37 29.05 32.36 1.86
CA ASN A 37 27.67 32.77 2.08
C ASN A 37 27.04 33.29 0.80
N ASN A 38 25.97 32.64 0.34
CA ASN A 38 24.87 33.37 -0.28
C ASN A 38 23.57 32.54 -0.21
N GLY A 39 22.55 33.16 0.36
CA GLY A 39 21.24 32.54 0.57
C GLY A 39 20.61 32.08 -0.74
N ARG A 40 20.31 30.78 -0.82
CA ARG A 40 19.23 30.20 -1.62
C ARG A 40 19.06 28.73 -1.22
N PHE A 41 17.86 28.40 -0.75
CA PHE A 41 17.44 27.04 -0.42
C PHE A 41 17.59 26.13 -1.65
N ASN A 42 18.51 25.16 -1.58
CA ASN A 42 18.67 24.10 -2.56
C ASN A 42 18.50 22.75 -1.86
N PHE A 43 17.39 22.06 -2.15
CA PHE A 43 17.08 20.71 -1.65
C PHE A 43 17.83 19.60 -2.43
N HIS A 44 18.93 19.93 -3.10
CA HIS A 44 19.57 18.99 -4.02
C HIS A 44 21.09 19.19 -4.11
N ARG A 45 21.82 18.57 -3.19
CA ARG A 45 23.02 17.73 -3.42
C ARG A 45 23.91 17.69 -2.17
N GLY A 46 24.21 16.47 -1.74
CA GLY A 46 25.60 16.04 -1.53
C GLY A 46 26.35 16.67 -0.37
N CYS A 47 25.96 16.31 0.84
CA CYS A 47 26.83 15.84 1.93
C CYS A 47 25.87 15.55 3.09
N GLU A 48 25.68 14.26 3.36
CA GLU A 48 25.20 13.68 4.62
C GLU A 48 24.26 14.57 5.46
N ALA A 49 23.00 14.64 5.05
CA ALA A 49 21.96 14.93 6.02
C ALA A 49 21.79 13.64 6.83
N ASP A 50 22.33 13.61 8.04
CA ASP A 50 21.98 12.62 9.06
C ASP A 50 20.48 12.75 9.38
N ILE A 51 19.64 12.13 8.54
CA ILE A 51 18.23 11.93 8.84
C ILE A 51 18.19 10.78 9.84
N THR A 52 17.99 11.11 11.11
CA THR A 52 17.86 10.10 12.15
C THR A 52 16.55 9.32 11.97
N PRO A 53 16.50 8.03 12.33
CA PRO A 53 15.26 7.23 12.23
C PRO A 53 14.12 7.83 13.08
N GLU A 54 14.45 8.59 14.13
CA GLU A 54 13.52 9.37 14.93
C GLU A 54 12.93 10.55 14.14
N ASP A 55 13.74 11.25 13.35
CA ASP A 55 13.25 12.30 12.44
C ASP A 55 12.34 11.72 11.37
N LEU A 56 12.67 10.54 10.84
CA LEU A 56 11.81 9.83 9.91
C LEU A 56 10.47 9.46 10.57
N PHE A 57 10.50 8.90 11.78
CA PHE A 57 9.28 8.59 12.51
C PHE A 57 8.42 9.83 12.79
N ASN A 58 9.04 10.96 13.14
CA ASN A 58 8.33 12.21 13.40
C ASN A 58 7.75 12.86 12.14
N ILE A 59 8.44 12.76 11.00
CA ILE A 59 7.93 13.18 9.69
C ILE A 59 6.70 12.36 9.29
N PHE A 60 6.68 11.06 9.57
CA PHE A 60 5.60 10.16 9.14
C PHE A 60 4.47 9.97 10.16
N PHE A 61 4.73 10.11 11.46
CA PHE A 61 3.78 9.75 12.53
C PHE A 61 3.65 10.79 13.66
N GLY A 62 4.55 11.80 13.71
CA GLY A 62 4.66 12.75 14.82
C GLY A 62 4.10 14.16 14.57
N GLY A 63 3.69 14.46 13.33
CA GLY A 63 2.98 15.71 13.02
C GLY A 63 3.86 16.94 12.76
N GLY A 64 4.77 16.87 11.79
CA GLY A 64 5.31 18.08 11.16
C GLY A 64 6.60 17.85 10.36
N PHE A 65 6.64 18.37 9.12
CA PHE A 65 7.90 18.78 8.51
C PHE A 65 8.50 19.91 9.38
N PRO A 66 9.82 19.95 9.63
CA PRO A 66 10.42 21.01 10.44
C PRO A 66 10.43 22.32 9.65
N SER A 67 9.30 23.04 9.68
CA SER A 67 9.24 24.44 9.29
C SER A 67 9.71 25.28 10.48
N GLY A 68 11.01 25.56 10.51
CA GLY A 68 11.56 26.71 11.23
C GLY A 68 11.53 26.65 12.76
N SER A 69 12.43 25.87 13.36
CA SER A 69 13.25 26.30 14.52
C SER A 69 14.09 25.11 14.96
N VAL A 70 15.31 25.00 14.43
CA VAL A 70 16.29 24.06 14.97
C VAL A 70 16.77 24.64 16.30
N HIS A 71 16.06 24.33 17.39
CA HIS A 71 16.67 24.36 18.71
C HIS A 71 17.49 23.08 18.85
N SER A 72 18.74 23.13 18.37
CA SER A 72 19.75 22.15 18.72
C SER A 72 19.95 22.20 20.22
N PHE A 73 19.31 21.29 20.96
CA PHE A 73 19.72 21.00 22.33
C PHE A 73 21.04 20.22 22.25
N SER A 74 22.12 20.97 22.07
CA SER A 74 23.47 20.52 22.38
C SER A 74 23.56 20.29 23.88
N ASN A 75 23.67 19.03 24.28
CA ASN A 75 23.92 18.63 25.65
C ASN A 75 25.43 18.85 25.94
N GLY A 76 25.79 20.10 26.26
CA GLY A 76 27.15 20.55 26.56
C GLY A 76 27.23 21.28 27.90
N ARG A 77 28.17 20.86 28.73
CA ARG A 77 28.36 21.16 30.15
C ARG A 77 29.00 22.55 30.39
N ALA A 78 28.68 23.17 31.55
CA ALA A 78 29.31 24.34 32.19
C ALA A 78 28.99 25.72 31.54
N GLY A 79 28.75 26.82 32.23
CA GLY A 79 28.90 27.20 33.64
C GLY A 79 29.34 28.67 33.67
N TYR A 80 28.52 29.55 34.28
CA TYR A 80 28.79 30.96 34.63
C TYR A 80 29.30 31.95 33.55
N SER A 81 28.46 32.93 33.19
CA SER A 81 28.88 34.34 33.15
C SER A 81 27.70 35.32 33.11
N ASN A 82 27.98 36.49 33.67
CA ASN A 82 27.10 37.60 34.02
C ASN A 82 26.53 38.36 32.82
N GLN A 83 25.23 38.69 32.91
CA GLN A 83 24.69 40.05 33.05
C GLN A 83 25.20 41.20 32.14
N HIS A 84 24.20 41.95 31.64
CA HIS A 84 24.16 43.33 31.10
C HIS A 84 24.32 43.58 29.59
N GLN A 85 23.19 44.05 29.04
CA GLN A 85 23.06 45.29 28.26
C GLN A 85 23.50 45.27 26.80
N HIS A 86 22.55 45.50 25.88
CA HIS A 86 22.48 46.74 25.12
C HIS A 86 21.18 46.81 24.31
N GLN A 87 20.44 47.89 24.59
CA GLN A 87 19.39 48.47 23.76
C GLN A 87 20.00 48.97 22.44
N HIS A 88 19.36 48.73 21.28
CA HIS A 88 19.16 49.77 20.27
C HIS A 88 18.20 49.33 19.13
N SER A 89 17.22 50.20 18.91
CA SER A 89 16.62 50.62 17.64
C SER A 89 15.92 49.60 16.74
N GLY A 90 14.59 49.61 16.84
CA GLY A 90 13.64 49.94 15.77
C GLY A 90 13.94 49.52 14.34
N HIS A 91 13.09 48.64 13.81
CA HIS A 91 12.44 48.88 12.53
C HIS A 91 11.13 48.10 12.47
N GLU A 92 10.11 48.75 11.92
CA GLU A 92 8.82 48.21 11.56
C GLU A 92 8.93 46.90 10.77
N ARG A 93 8.08 45.94 11.14
CA ARG A 93 7.35 45.08 10.21
C ARG A 93 6.14 44.49 10.94
N GLU A 94 5.05 45.24 10.91
CA GLU A 94 3.78 44.60 10.60
C GLU A 94 3.96 43.91 9.25
N GLU A 95 4.04 42.58 9.22
CA GLU A 95 3.66 41.78 8.07
C GLU A 95 3.56 40.31 8.47
N GLU A 96 2.35 39.77 8.27
CA GLU A 96 2.03 38.35 8.11
C GLU A 96 2.06 37.45 9.37
N ARG A 97 1.15 37.75 10.29
CA ARG A 97 0.37 36.70 11.00
C ARG A 97 -0.60 36.01 10.02
N GLY A 98 -0.06 35.51 8.92
CA GLY A 98 -0.80 35.01 7.76
C GLY A 98 -0.38 33.60 7.37
N ASP A 99 0.02 32.74 8.29
CA ASP A 99 0.47 31.38 7.91
C ASP A 99 0.01 30.25 8.84
N GLY A 100 -1.07 30.49 9.59
CA GLY A 100 -1.79 29.42 10.31
C GLY A 100 -2.68 28.57 9.40
N GLY A 101 -2.93 29.01 8.16
CA GLY A 101 -3.73 28.27 7.18
C GLY A 101 -2.90 27.24 6.43
N PHE A 102 -1.74 27.64 5.90
CA PHE A 102 -0.93 26.79 5.02
C PHE A 102 -0.30 25.61 5.78
N SER A 103 0.11 25.83 7.04
CA SER A 103 0.56 24.76 7.94
C SER A 103 -0.51 23.70 8.20
N VAL A 104 -1.77 24.12 8.42
CA VAL A 104 -2.91 23.21 8.59
C VAL A 104 -3.22 22.45 7.30
N PHE A 105 -3.13 23.10 6.13
CA PHE A 105 -3.29 22.42 4.84
C PHE A 105 -2.21 21.37 4.59
N ILE A 106 -0.95 21.65 4.91
CA ILE A 106 0.16 20.68 4.77
C ILE A 106 -0.04 19.49 5.72
N GLN A 107 -0.49 19.71 6.95
CA GLN A 107 -0.77 18.65 7.92
C GLN A 107 -1.97 17.78 7.52
N LEU A 108 -3.00 18.36 6.90
CA LEU A 108 -4.18 17.63 6.42
C LEU A 108 -3.97 16.97 5.05
N MET A 109 -2.98 17.40 4.26
CA MET A 109 -2.65 16.86 2.95
C MET A 109 -2.52 15.33 2.91
N PRO A 110 -1.78 14.65 3.81
CA PRO A 110 -1.70 13.19 3.81
C PRO A 110 -3.06 12.52 4.08
N ILE A 111 -3.87 13.08 4.97
CA ILE A 111 -5.22 12.56 5.26
C ILE A 111 -6.13 12.74 4.04
N ILE A 112 -6.09 13.91 3.41
CA ILE A 112 -6.86 14.21 2.20
C ILE A 112 -6.44 13.29 1.06
N VAL A 113 -5.14 13.04 0.86
CA VAL A 113 -4.64 12.10 -0.14
C VAL A 113 -5.14 10.68 0.13
N LEU A 114 -5.09 10.20 1.38
CA LEU A 114 -5.61 8.87 1.72
C LEU A 114 -7.12 8.77 1.47
N ILE A 115 -7.89 9.81 1.79
CA ILE A 115 -9.33 9.86 1.50
C ILE A 115 -9.57 9.87 -0.01
N LEU A 116 -8.87 10.73 -0.77
CA LEU A 116 -9.00 10.81 -2.21
C LEU A 116 -8.63 9.48 -2.88
N VAL A 117 -7.50 8.87 -2.49
CA VAL A 117 -7.11 7.55 -2.99
C VAL A 117 -8.18 6.50 -2.66
N SER A 118 -8.74 6.52 -1.44
CA SER A 118 -9.80 5.60 -1.05
C SER A 118 -11.08 5.79 -1.89
N LEU A 119 -11.49 7.04 -2.12
CA LEU A 119 -12.68 7.37 -2.93
C LEU A 119 -12.46 7.06 -4.41
N LEU A 120 -11.29 7.40 -4.96
CA LEU A 120 -10.93 7.05 -6.34
C LEU A 120 -10.82 5.54 -6.54
N SER A 121 -10.35 4.81 -5.53
CA SER A 121 -10.33 3.34 -5.55
C SER A 121 -11.73 2.75 -5.61
N GLN A 122 -12.72 3.37 -4.94
CA GLN A 122 -14.13 2.95 -5.04
C GLN A 122 -14.72 3.21 -6.43
N LEU A 123 -14.33 4.30 -7.10
CA LEU A 123 -14.75 4.59 -8.48
C LEU A 123 -14.12 3.61 -9.49
N MET A 124 -12.95 3.06 -9.18
CA MET A 124 -12.30 2.01 -9.98
C MET A 124 -12.90 0.61 -9.77
N VAL A 125 -13.80 0.43 -8.79
CA VAL A 125 -14.59 -0.81 -8.66
C VAL A 125 -15.68 -0.78 -9.74
N SER A 126 -15.29 -1.18 -10.95
CA SER A 126 -16.26 -1.53 -11.99
C SER A 126 -17.07 -2.72 -11.48
N ASN A 127 -18.37 -2.51 -11.25
CA ASN A 127 -19.27 -3.63 -11.01
C ASN A 127 -19.24 -4.52 -12.25
N PRO A 128 -18.99 -5.84 -12.10
CA PRO A 128 -18.99 -6.72 -13.25
C PRO A 128 -20.35 -6.65 -13.96
N PRO A 129 -20.39 -6.76 -15.31
CA PRO A 129 -21.62 -6.66 -16.09
C PRO A 129 -22.58 -7.84 -15.87
N TYR A 130 -22.22 -8.77 -14.97
CA TYR A 130 -22.95 -9.97 -14.63
C TYR A 130 -22.95 -10.23 -13.11
N SER A 131 -23.78 -11.16 -12.69
CA SER A 131 -23.78 -11.73 -11.34
C SER A 131 -24.07 -13.23 -11.36
N LEU A 132 -23.48 -14.01 -10.45
CA LEU A 132 -23.78 -15.45 -10.32
C LEU A 132 -25.15 -15.71 -9.67
N TYR A 133 -25.71 -14.70 -9.01
CA TYR A 133 -27.02 -14.76 -8.35
C TYR A 133 -27.89 -13.60 -8.84
N PRO A 134 -29.22 -13.76 -8.87
CA PRO A 134 -30.11 -12.70 -9.31
C PRO A 134 -30.01 -11.49 -8.38
N ARG A 135 -29.81 -10.29 -8.93
CA ARG A 135 -29.75 -9.03 -8.18
C ARG A 135 -30.73 -8.02 -8.75
N SER A 136 -31.83 -7.78 -8.03
CA SER A 136 -32.84 -6.80 -8.43
C SER A 136 -32.32 -5.35 -8.38
N GLY A 137 -31.41 -5.04 -7.45
CA GLY A 137 -30.88 -3.68 -7.27
C GLY A 137 -30.01 -3.18 -8.43
N SER A 138 -29.29 -4.07 -9.13
CA SER A 138 -28.44 -3.74 -10.29
C SER A 138 -29.10 -4.02 -11.64
N GLY A 139 -30.34 -4.53 -11.65
CA GLY A 139 -31.05 -4.94 -12.87
C GLY A 139 -30.66 -6.33 -13.41
N GLN A 140 -29.74 -7.02 -12.75
CA GLN A 140 -29.15 -8.29 -13.19
C GLN A 140 -30.12 -9.44 -12.90
N THR A 141 -31.11 -9.58 -13.78
CA THR A 141 -32.26 -10.50 -13.62
C THR A 141 -32.42 -11.45 -14.79
N ILE A 142 -31.78 -11.18 -15.94
CA ILE A 142 -31.89 -12.02 -17.13
C ILE A 142 -30.92 -13.18 -16.99
N LYS A 143 -31.47 -14.40 -16.97
CA LYS A 143 -30.69 -15.64 -16.91
C LYS A 143 -29.98 -15.89 -18.25
N MET A 144 -28.68 -16.13 -18.18
CA MET A 144 -27.82 -16.61 -19.26
C MET A 144 -27.04 -17.84 -18.79
N GLN A 145 -26.40 -18.52 -19.74
CA GLN A 145 -25.61 -19.72 -19.50
C GLN A 145 -24.35 -19.68 -20.37
N THR A 146 -23.20 -20.00 -19.79
CA THR A 146 -21.92 -20.04 -20.52
C THR A 146 -21.84 -21.25 -21.45
N GLU A 147 -21.09 -21.14 -22.55
CA GLU A 147 -21.01 -22.22 -23.53
C GLU A 147 -20.19 -23.43 -23.05
N ASN A 148 -19.10 -23.24 -22.30
CA ASN A 148 -18.18 -24.33 -21.95
C ASN A 148 -18.64 -25.12 -20.72
N LEU A 149 -18.80 -24.45 -19.57
CA LEU A 149 -19.15 -25.10 -18.31
C LEU A 149 -20.66 -25.11 -18.02
N GLY A 150 -21.45 -24.43 -18.84
CA GLY A 150 -22.89 -24.33 -18.62
C GLY A 150 -23.25 -23.56 -17.34
N VAL A 151 -22.41 -22.63 -16.90
CA VAL A 151 -22.62 -21.87 -15.65
C VAL A 151 -23.74 -20.87 -15.86
N VAL A 152 -24.72 -20.89 -14.97
CA VAL A 152 -25.81 -19.92 -14.98
C VAL A 152 -25.34 -18.61 -14.36
N TYR A 153 -25.57 -17.51 -15.08
CA TYR A 153 -25.30 -16.15 -14.61
C TYR A 153 -26.43 -15.20 -15.01
N TYR A 154 -26.47 -14.03 -14.38
CA TYR A 154 -27.52 -13.05 -14.53
C TYR A 154 -26.95 -11.73 -15.05
N VAL A 155 -27.64 -11.13 -16.01
CA VAL A 155 -27.21 -9.90 -16.68
C VAL A 155 -28.34 -8.89 -16.81
N ASN A 156 -27.97 -7.68 -17.21
CA ASN A 156 -28.89 -6.59 -17.52
C ASN A 156 -29.51 -6.76 -18.91
N LYS A 157 -30.59 -6.01 -19.18
CA LYS A 157 -31.32 -6.01 -20.47
C LYS A 157 -30.44 -5.69 -21.67
N ASP A 158 -29.49 -4.78 -21.49
CA ASP A 158 -28.63 -4.28 -22.56
C ASP A 158 -27.39 -5.16 -22.83
N PHE A 159 -27.15 -6.18 -22.00
CA PHE A 159 -25.95 -7.00 -22.07
C PHE A 159 -25.71 -7.64 -23.44
N LYS A 160 -26.77 -8.20 -24.05
CA LYS A 160 -26.68 -8.82 -25.39
C LYS A 160 -26.36 -7.81 -26.50
N ASN A 161 -26.65 -6.53 -26.29
CA ASN A 161 -26.34 -5.48 -27.26
C ASN A 161 -24.89 -5.04 -27.15
N GLU A 162 -24.36 -4.97 -25.92
CA GLU A 162 -23.02 -4.49 -25.59
C GLU A 162 -21.92 -5.57 -25.75
N TYR A 163 -22.22 -6.81 -25.35
CA TYR A 163 -21.25 -7.92 -25.33
C TYR A 163 -21.56 -8.94 -26.42
N LYS A 164 -20.74 -8.97 -27.48
CA LYS A 164 -20.85 -9.90 -28.62
C LYS A 164 -19.48 -10.45 -29.03
N GLY A 165 -19.47 -11.63 -29.65
CA GLY A 165 -18.25 -12.26 -30.18
C GLY A 165 -17.18 -12.41 -29.10
N MET A 166 -15.98 -11.87 -29.35
CA MET A 166 -14.84 -11.97 -28.43
C MET A 166 -15.10 -11.32 -27.06
N LEU A 167 -15.89 -10.23 -26.99
CA LEU A 167 -16.23 -9.60 -25.72
C LEU A 167 -17.12 -10.50 -24.86
N LEU A 168 -18.08 -11.19 -25.49
CA LEU A 168 -18.93 -12.16 -24.80
C LEU A 168 -18.10 -13.33 -24.27
N GLN A 169 -17.21 -13.91 -25.10
CA GLN A 169 -16.32 -14.99 -24.66
C GLN A 169 -15.42 -14.59 -23.49
N LYS A 170 -14.92 -13.35 -23.48
CA LYS A 170 -14.13 -12.83 -22.36
C LYS A 170 -14.96 -12.73 -21.08
N VAL A 171 -16.21 -12.28 -21.18
CA VAL A 171 -17.12 -12.22 -20.03
C VAL A 171 -17.47 -13.64 -19.54
N GLU A 172 -17.83 -14.56 -20.44
CA GLU A 172 -18.15 -15.94 -20.07
C GLU A 172 -16.97 -16.65 -19.42
N LYS A 173 -15.76 -16.45 -19.93
CA LYS A 173 -14.54 -16.96 -19.28
C LYS A 173 -14.38 -16.41 -17.86
N SER A 174 -14.61 -15.11 -17.66
CA SER A 174 -14.57 -14.50 -16.33
C SER A 174 -15.66 -15.06 -15.41
N VAL A 175 -16.88 -15.28 -15.92
CA VAL A 175 -17.98 -15.92 -15.19
C VAL A 175 -17.58 -17.31 -14.71
N GLU A 176 -16.97 -18.10 -15.58
CA GLU A 176 -16.51 -19.46 -15.28
C GLU A 176 -15.39 -19.48 -14.22
N GLU A 177 -14.40 -18.60 -14.36
CA GLU A 177 -13.30 -18.45 -13.39
C GLU A 177 -13.82 -18.04 -12.00
N ASP A 178 -14.73 -17.07 -11.95
CA ASP A 178 -15.36 -16.60 -10.72
C ASP A 178 -16.23 -17.68 -10.08
N TYR A 179 -16.98 -18.44 -10.89
CA TYR A 179 -17.77 -19.57 -10.42
C TYR A 179 -16.89 -20.66 -9.79
N VAL A 180 -15.83 -21.09 -10.48
CA VAL A 180 -14.89 -22.09 -9.95
C VAL A 180 -14.25 -21.61 -8.65
N THR A 181 -13.88 -20.33 -8.59
CA THR A 181 -13.29 -19.72 -7.39
C THR A 181 -14.29 -19.70 -6.22
N ASN A 182 -15.55 -19.34 -6.49
CA ASN A 182 -16.62 -19.37 -5.50
C ASN A 182 -16.86 -20.80 -4.97
N ILE A 183 -16.96 -21.80 -5.86
CA ILE A 183 -17.12 -23.21 -5.49
C ILE A 183 -15.93 -23.70 -4.67
N ARG A 184 -14.69 -23.34 -5.04
CA ARG A 184 -13.48 -23.67 -4.28
C ARG A 184 -13.52 -23.09 -2.86
N ASN A 185 -13.89 -21.83 -2.73
CA ASN A 185 -13.98 -21.15 -1.44
C ASN A 185 -15.08 -21.77 -0.55
N ASN A 186 -16.23 -22.12 -1.13
CA ASN A 186 -17.31 -22.77 -0.39
C ASN A 186 -16.94 -24.20 0.01
N CYS A 187 -16.28 -24.96 -0.86
CA CYS A 187 -15.74 -26.27 -0.50
C CYS A 187 -14.74 -26.17 0.67
N TRP A 188 -13.85 -25.18 0.65
CA TRP A 188 -12.93 -24.96 1.76
C TRP A 188 -13.68 -24.71 3.08
N LYS A 189 -14.74 -23.89 3.06
CA LYS A 189 -15.61 -23.65 4.23
C LYS A 189 -16.33 -24.91 4.70
N GLU A 190 -16.91 -25.69 3.80
CA GLU A 190 -17.57 -26.98 4.12
C GLU A 190 -16.59 -27.95 4.78
N ARG A 191 -15.38 -28.08 4.21
CA ARG A 191 -14.33 -28.95 4.74
C ARG A 191 -13.85 -28.50 6.11
N GLN A 192 -13.67 -27.19 6.29
CA GLN A 192 -13.30 -26.63 7.59
C GLN A 192 -14.38 -26.92 8.62
N GLN A 193 -15.65 -26.63 8.30
CA GLN A 193 -16.78 -26.90 9.20
C GLN A 193 -16.86 -28.38 9.61
N LYS A 194 -16.67 -29.30 8.65
CA LYS A 194 -16.66 -30.73 8.93
C LYS A 194 -15.48 -31.11 9.84
N THR A 195 -14.29 -30.60 9.57
CA THR A 195 -13.07 -30.86 10.35
C THR A 195 -13.21 -30.35 11.77
N ASP A 196 -13.74 -29.14 11.96
CA ASP A 196 -13.97 -28.53 13.27
C ASP A 196 -15.00 -29.33 14.07
N MET A 197 -16.09 -29.78 13.43
CA MET A 197 -17.09 -30.62 14.09
C MET A 197 -16.52 -32.00 14.46
N GLN A 198 -15.72 -32.61 13.61
CA GLN A 198 -15.02 -33.87 13.92
C GLN A 198 -14.01 -33.69 15.04
N TYR A 199 -13.29 -32.57 15.09
CA TYR A 199 -12.36 -32.25 16.16
C TYR A 199 -13.09 -32.08 17.49
N ALA A 200 -14.17 -31.28 17.52
CA ALA A 200 -15.01 -31.12 18.69
C ALA A 200 -15.58 -32.46 19.19
N ALA A 201 -16.05 -33.33 18.28
CA ALA A 201 -16.54 -34.66 18.64
C ALA A 201 -15.46 -35.53 19.31
N LYS A 202 -14.21 -35.44 18.86
CA LYS A 202 -13.07 -36.14 19.48
C LYS A 202 -12.74 -35.59 20.87
N VAL A 203 -12.74 -34.27 21.03
CA VAL A 203 -12.41 -33.59 22.31
C VAL A 203 -13.46 -33.88 23.38
N TYR A 204 -14.75 -33.83 23.03
CA TYR A 204 -15.84 -34.07 23.97
C TYR A 204 -16.27 -35.54 24.07
N HIS A 205 -15.65 -36.44 23.31
CA HIS A 205 -16.03 -37.85 23.19
C HIS A 205 -17.53 -38.04 22.86
N ASP A 206 -18.11 -37.14 22.06
CA ASP A 206 -19.53 -37.16 21.69
C ASP A 206 -19.75 -37.89 20.34
N GLU A 207 -20.29 -39.10 20.42
CA GLU A 207 -20.60 -39.94 19.27
C GLU A 207 -21.71 -39.36 18.38
N ARG A 208 -22.66 -38.61 18.95
CA ARG A 208 -23.74 -37.97 18.17
C ARG A 208 -23.17 -36.84 17.32
N LEU A 209 -22.26 -36.05 17.89
CA LEU A 209 -21.57 -34.99 17.17
C LEU A 209 -20.70 -35.56 16.04
N ARG A 210 -20.03 -36.71 16.28
CA ARG A 210 -19.27 -37.42 15.24
C ARG A 210 -20.15 -37.83 14.06
N ARG A 211 -21.28 -38.50 14.33
CA ARG A 211 -22.24 -38.89 13.29
C ARG A 211 -22.78 -37.69 12.51
N LYS A 212 -23.05 -36.58 13.21
CA LYS A 212 -23.50 -35.33 12.57
C LYS A 212 -22.43 -34.77 11.63
N ALA A 213 -21.17 -34.78 12.06
CA ALA A 213 -20.05 -34.31 11.24
C ALA A 213 -19.88 -35.18 9.98
N ASP A 214 -20.01 -36.49 10.11
CA ASP A 214 -19.91 -37.42 8.98
C ASP A 214 -21.08 -37.27 7.99
N ALA A 215 -22.27 -36.94 8.50
CA ALA A 215 -23.47 -36.67 7.70
C ALA A 215 -23.51 -35.27 7.06
N LEU A 216 -22.57 -34.37 7.35
CA LEU A 216 -22.48 -33.08 6.66
C LEU A 216 -22.24 -33.31 5.16
N SER A 217 -23.15 -32.78 4.34
CA SER A 217 -22.99 -32.80 2.90
C SER A 217 -21.86 -31.84 2.49
N MET A 218 -21.07 -32.26 1.53
CA MET A 218 -19.96 -31.48 0.97
C MET A 218 -20.21 -31.27 -0.52
N ASP A 219 -21.36 -30.66 -0.82
CA ASP A 219 -21.87 -30.60 -2.19
C ASP A 219 -21.03 -29.65 -3.06
N ASN A 220 -20.52 -28.56 -2.51
CA ASN A 220 -19.58 -27.69 -3.23
C ASN A 220 -18.25 -28.41 -3.50
N CYS A 221 -17.78 -29.27 -2.60
CA CYS A 221 -16.58 -30.06 -2.85
C CYS A 221 -16.76 -31.13 -3.94
N LYS A 222 -17.92 -31.80 -3.99
CA LYS A 222 -18.25 -32.73 -5.09
C LYS A 222 -18.29 -32.00 -6.43
N GLU A 223 -18.88 -30.81 -6.45
CA GLU A 223 -18.92 -29.99 -7.66
C GLU A 223 -17.52 -29.52 -8.07
N LEU A 224 -16.67 -29.13 -7.11
CA LEU A 224 -15.27 -28.76 -7.39
C LEU A 224 -14.50 -29.93 -8.01
N GLU A 225 -14.71 -31.15 -7.52
CA GLU A 225 -14.11 -32.36 -8.07
C GLU A 225 -14.57 -32.62 -9.52
N ARG A 226 -15.88 -32.47 -9.78
CA ARG A 226 -16.45 -32.53 -11.13
C ARG A 226 -15.79 -31.51 -12.07
N LEU A 227 -15.70 -30.25 -11.65
CA LEU A 227 -15.06 -29.18 -12.43
C LEU A 227 -13.58 -29.49 -12.70
N THR A 228 -12.84 -29.94 -11.68
CA THR A 228 -11.42 -30.29 -11.81
C THR A 228 -11.20 -31.45 -12.78
N SER A 229 -12.12 -32.42 -12.83
CA SER A 229 -12.05 -33.54 -13.77
C SER A 229 -12.21 -33.08 -15.23
N ILE A 230 -13.06 -32.09 -15.48
CA ILE A 230 -13.26 -31.51 -16.81
C ILE A 230 -11.99 -30.77 -17.27
N TYR A 231 -11.36 -30.00 -16.39
CA TYR A 231 -10.13 -29.27 -16.72
C TYR A 231 -8.89 -30.16 -16.90
N LYS A 232 -8.83 -31.33 -16.26
CA LYS A 232 -7.70 -32.27 -16.40
C LYS A 232 -7.82 -33.20 -17.61
N GLY A 233 -9.03 -33.35 -18.17
CA GLY A 233 -9.31 -34.26 -19.29
C GLY A 233 -9.37 -33.59 -20.66
N GLY A 234 -9.03 -32.30 -20.76
CA GLY A 234 -8.99 -31.52 -22.00
C GLY A 234 -7.57 -31.26 -22.48
#